data_AF-G9KWM8-F1
#
_entry.id   AF-G9KWM8-F1
#
_cell.length_a   1.000
_cell.length_b   1.000
_cell.length_c   1.000
_cell.angle_alpha   90.00
_cell.angle_beta   90.00
_cell.angle_gamma   90.00
#
_symmetry.space_group_name_H-M   'P 1'
#
loop_
_entity.id
_entity.type
_entity.pdbx_description
1 polymer ?
#
loop_
_entity_poly.entity_id
_entity_poly.type
_entity_poly.pdbx_seq_one_letter_code
_entity_poly.pdbx_strand_id
1 'polypeptide(L)'
;KAANENDDCSTLTSEIIVTMHTFQDGLETKYMEILRFQASEEESWAAPPPVSQPPPCNRLPPELFEQLQMLLEPNSITGNDWRRLASHLGLCGMKIRFLSCQRSPAAAILELFEEQNGSLQELHYLMTIMERLDCASAIQNYLSGTHSGSPAPVRGG
;
A
#
# COMPACT_ATOMS: atom_id res chain seq x y z
N LYS A 1 -50.97 -38.36 26.55
CA LYS A 1 -50.69 -38.54 25.10
C LYS A 1 -50.76 -37.15 24.47
N ALA A 2 -49.62 -36.67 23.92
CA ALA A 2 -49.38 -35.39 23.23
C ALA A 2 -49.63 -34.12 24.07
N ALA A 3 -48.64 -33.29 24.46
CA ALA A 3 -47.60 -32.57 23.71
C ALA A 3 -48.18 -31.56 22.72
N ASN A 4 -48.16 -30.27 23.06
CA ASN A 4 -47.72 -29.17 22.19
C ASN A 4 -47.72 -27.83 22.96
N GLU A 5 -46.74 -27.62 23.85
CA GLU A 5 -46.41 -26.27 24.33
C GLU A 5 -45.41 -25.71 23.32
N ASN A 6 -45.91 -24.87 22.41
CA ASN A 6 -45.10 -24.09 21.49
C ASN A 6 -44.49 -22.93 22.30
N ASP A 7 -43.27 -23.17 22.81
CA ASP A 7 -42.45 -22.19 23.50
C ASP A 7 -41.90 -21.19 22.48
N ASP A 8 -42.75 -20.23 22.07
CA ASP A 8 -42.29 -19.00 21.40
C ASP A 8 -41.62 -18.12 22.47
N CYS A 9 -40.42 -18.53 22.90
CA CYS A 9 -39.50 -17.66 23.61
C CYS A 9 -39.05 -16.57 22.62
N SER A 10 -39.90 -15.56 22.44
CA SER A 10 -39.55 -14.33 21.77
C SER A 10 -38.48 -13.66 22.62
N THR A 11 -37.22 -13.91 22.29
CA THR A 11 -36.11 -13.07 22.72
C THR A 11 -36.47 -11.65 22.32
N LEU A 12 -36.89 -10.85 23.30
CA LEU A 12 -37.14 -9.41 23.16
C LEU A 12 -35.80 -8.72 22.87
N THR A 13 -35.32 -8.85 21.64
CA THR A 13 -34.29 -7.97 21.11
C THR A 13 -34.99 -6.66 20.83
N SER A 14 -34.57 -5.58 21.50
CA SER A 14 -35.01 -4.21 21.23
C SER A 14 -34.54 -3.81 19.82
N GLU A 15 -35.21 -4.32 18.79
CA GLU A 15 -34.85 -4.06 17.40
C GLU A 15 -35.58 -2.80 16.93
N ILE A 16 -34.80 -1.81 16.48
CA ILE A 16 -35.33 -0.60 15.88
C ILE A 16 -35.01 -0.64 14.39
N ILE A 17 -36.06 -0.68 13.57
CA ILE A 17 -35.97 -0.62 12.12
C ILE A 17 -36.39 0.78 11.67
N VAL A 18 -35.46 1.54 11.08
CA VAL A 18 -35.74 2.87 10.53
C VAL A 18 -35.67 2.80 9.01
N THR A 19 -36.77 3.19 8.35
CA THR A 19 -36.83 3.32 6.89
C THR A 19 -36.97 4.79 6.54
N MET A 20 -35.93 5.36 5.93
CA MET A 20 -35.94 6.75 5.45
C MET A 20 -36.22 6.77 3.95
N HIS A 21 -37.15 7.64 3.54
CA HIS A 21 -37.45 7.92 2.14
C HIS A 21 -37.09 9.37 1.85
N THR A 22 -36.20 9.59 0.89
CA THR A 22 -35.85 10.92 0.41
C THR A 22 -36.21 11.05 -1.06
N PHE A 23 -36.90 12.13 -1.40
CA PHE A 23 -37.33 12.42 -2.78
C PHE A 23 -37.21 13.92 -3.07
N GLN A 24 -37.13 14.25 -4.37
CA GLN A 24 -37.32 15.61 -4.87
C GLN A 24 -38.79 15.83 -5.23
N ASP A 25 -39.31 17.03 -4.95
CA ASP A 25 -40.72 17.38 -5.15
C ASP A 25 -41.16 17.12 -6.61
N GLY A 26 -42.27 16.38 -6.77
CA GLY A 26 -42.79 15.96 -8.08
C GLY A 26 -42.11 14.76 -8.76
N LEU A 27 -41.10 14.14 -8.13
CA LEU A 27 -40.40 12.94 -8.65
C LEU A 27 -40.49 11.72 -7.72
N GLU A 28 -41.46 11.72 -6.81
CA GLU A 28 -41.70 10.73 -5.75
C GLU A 28 -41.66 9.27 -6.24
N THR A 29 -42.16 9.00 -7.45
CA THR A 29 -42.25 7.65 -8.02
C THR A 29 -41.04 7.25 -8.88
N LYS A 30 -40.16 8.20 -9.20
CA LYS A 30 -39.06 8.00 -10.16
C LYS A 30 -37.70 7.87 -9.48
N TYR A 31 -37.47 8.57 -8.38
CA TYR A 31 -36.21 8.52 -7.62
C TYR A 31 -36.54 8.44 -6.13
N MET A 32 -36.78 7.21 -5.67
CA MET A 32 -36.93 6.90 -4.26
C MET A 32 -35.70 6.13 -3.81
N GLU A 33 -34.85 6.79 -3.01
CA GLU A 33 -33.77 6.10 -2.31
C GLU A 33 -34.30 5.62 -0.95
N ILE A 34 -34.30 4.30 -0.75
CA ILE A 34 -34.74 3.68 0.50
C ILE A 34 -33.51 3.26 1.27
N LEU A 35 -33.25 3.93 2.39
CA LEU A 35 -32.24 3.51 3.34
C LEU A 35 -32.94 2.83 4.52
N ARG A 36 -32.69 1.52 4.67
CA ARG A 36 -33.20 0.72 5.79
C ARG A 36 -32.05 0.42 6.74
N PHE A 37 -32.15 0.93 7.96
CA PHE A 37 -31.21 0.64 9.03
C PHE A 37 -31.86 -0.33 10.01
N GLN A 38 -31.12 -1.36 10.37
CA GLN A 38 -31.48 -2.34 11.38
C GLN A 38 -30.46 -2.19 12.51
N ALA A 39 -30.92 -1.85 13.70
CA ALA A 39 -30.07 -1.77 14.88
C ALA A 39 -30.58 -2.76 15.94
N SER A 40 -29.74 -3.72 16.28
CA SER A 40 -29.86 -4.64 17.41
C SER A 40 -28.93 -4.15 18.53
N GLU A 41 -29.40 -4.08 19.77
CA GLU A 41 -28.56 -3.87 20.96
C GLU A 41 -27.81 -5.16 21.34
N GLU A 42 -27.22 -5.87 20.38
CA GLU A 42 -26.26 -6.91 20.72
C GLU A 42 -24.94 -6.21 21.06
N GLU A 43 -24.51 -6.39 22.31
CA GLU A 43 -23.27 -5.88 22.89
C GLU A 43 -22.04 -6.56 22.25
N SER A 44 -21.93 -6.47 20.93
CA SER A 44 -20.73 -6.66 20.15
C SER A 44 -20.28 -5.28 19.74
N TRP A 45 -19.70 -4.55 20.70
CA TRP A 45 -18.70 -3.56 20.33
C TRP A 45 -17.65 -4.35 19.54
N ALA A 46 -17.74 -4.30 18.21
CA ALA A 46 -16.74 -4.92 17.37
C ALA A 46 -15.41 -4.33 17.84
N ALA A 47 -14.53 -5.20 18.36
CA ALA A 47 -13.16 -4.81 18.59
C ALA A 47 -12.69 -4.06 17.33
N PRO A 48 -12.01 -2.91 17.46
CA PRO A 48 -11.48 -2.23 16.28
C PRO A 48 -10.76 -3.29 15.45
N PRO A 49 -11.00 -3.36 14.12
CA PRO A 49 -10.38 -4.37 13.29
C PRO A 49 -8.89 -4.40 13.66
N PRO A 50 -8.31 -5.59 13.93
CA PRO A 50 -6.95 -5.70 14.43
C PRO A 50 -6.10 -4.83 13.53
N VAL A 51 -5.52 -3.78 14.12
CA VAL A 51 -4.85 -2.67 13.43
C VAL A 51 -4.15 -3.26 12.22
N SER A 52 -4.74 -3.07 11.03
CA SER A 52 -4.29 -3.72 9.82
C SER A 52 -2.80 -3.48 9.76
N GLN A 53 -2.00 -4.54 9.84
CA GLN A 53 -0.54 -4.42 9.74
C GLN A 53 -0.28 -3.45 8.60
N PRO A 54 0.52 -2.37 8.80
CA PRO A 54 0.83 -1.48 7.70
C PRO A 54 1.22 -2.37 6.53
N PRO A 55 0.61 -2.18 5.34
CA PRO A 55 0.81 -3.09 4.22
C PRO A 55 2.31 -3.32 4.10
N PRO A 56 2.78 -4.57 3.94
CA PRO A 56 4.20 -4.88 3.94
C PRO A 56 4.84 -4.01 2.88
N CYS A 57 5.48 -2.94 3.34
CA CYS A 57 6.01 -1.92 2.48
C CYS A 57 7.41 -2.38 2.14
N ASN A 58 7.66 -2.55 0.85
CA ASN A 58 8.99 -2.84 0.32
C ASN A 58 9.90 -1.60 0.44
N ARG A 59 10.03 -1.09 1.68
CA ARG A 59 10.91 0.00 2.05
C ARG A 59 12.34 -0.42 1.77
N LEU A 60 13.06 0.43 1.07
CA LEU A 60 14.48 0.28 0.88
C LEU A 60 15.19 0.49 2.23
N PRO A 61 16.23 -0.30 2.53
CA PRO A 61 17.12 -0.05 3.66
C PRO A 61 17.68 1.38 3.56
N PRO A 62 17.75 2.15 4.67
CA PRO A 62 18.17 3.54 4.63
C PRO A 62 19.52 3.75 3.93
N GLU A 63 20.50 2.89 4.20
CA GLU A 63 21.85 2.99 3.63
C GLU A 63 21.82 2.77 2.11
N LEU A 64 21.01 1.81 1.65
CA LEU A 64 20.84 1.54 0.23
C LEU A 64 20.07 2.67 -0.46
N PHE A 65 19.06 3.22 0.20
CA PHE A 65 18.29 4.37 -0.30
C PHE A 65 19.20 5.57 -0.54
N GLU A 66 20.01 5.96 0.45
CA GLU A 66 20.95 7.07 0.35
C GLU A 66 21.97 6.85 -0.76
N GLN A 67 22.50 5.63 -0.89
CA GLN A 67 23.43 5.28 -1.95
C GLN A 67 22.80 5.42 -3.33
N LEU A 68 21.60 4.85 -3.54
CA LEU A 68 20.89 4.94 -4.81
C LEU A 68 20.51 6.39 -5.16
N GLN A 69 20.08 7.16 -4.16
CA GLN A 69 19.83 8.58 -4.32
C GLN A 69 21.07 9.29 -4.85
N MET A 70 22.23 9.13 -4.21
CA MET A 70 23.48 9.77 -4.65
C MET A 70 23.91 9.38 -6.06
N LEU A 71 23.64 8.15 -6.50
CA LEU A 71 24.00 7.67 -7.84
C LEU A 71 23.04 8.18 -8.93
N LEU A 72 21.77 8.39 -8.59
CA LEU A 72 20.72 8.81 -9.52
C LEU A 72 20.51 10.33 -9.58
N GLU A 73 20.95 11.07 -8.57
CA GLU A 73 20.81 12.53 -8.47
C GLU A 73 21.61 13.30 -9.55
N PRO A 74 22.87 12.94 -9.87
CA PRO A 74 23.65 13.65 -10.87
C PRO A 74 23.00 13.53 -12.26
N ASN A 75 22.82 14.68 -12.90
CA ASN A 75 22.27 14.73 -14.25
C ASN A 75 23.19 13.99 -15.23
N SER A 76 22.64 12.99 -15.91
CA SER A 76 23.31 12.32 -16.99
C SER A 76 22.98 13.02 -18.31
N ILE A 77 23.99 13.26 -19.15
CA ILE A 77 23.80 13.85 -20.49
C ILE A 77 22.90 12.96 -21.35
N THR A 78 22.94 11.64 -21.14
CA THR A 78 22.10 10.64 -21.82
C THR A 78 20.75 10.43 -21.13
N GLY A 79 20.47 11.18 -20.06
CA GLY A 79 19.28 11.03 -19.23
C GLY A 79 19.24 9.72 -18.44
N ASN A 80 20.36 8.98 -18.35
CA ASN A 80 20.47 7.76 -17.54
C ASN A 80 20.63 8.07 -16.05
N ASP A 81 19.62 8.74 -15.51
CA ASP A 81 19.49 9.21 -14.13
C ASP A 81 18.05 8.97 -13.65
N TRP A 82 17.64 9.65 -12.57
CA TRP A 82 16.28 9.57 -12.03
C TRP A 82 15.16 9.76 -13.07
N ARG A 83 15.41 10.49 -14.18
CA ARG A 83 14.41 10.71 -15.25
C ARG A 83 14.12 9.44 -16.03
N ARG A 84 15.13 8.63 -16.29
CA ARG A 84 14.98 7.34 -16.98
C ARG A 84 14.32 6.32 -16.09
N LEU A 85 14.61 6.32 -14.78
CA LEU A 85 13.83 5.53 -13.82
C LEU A 85 12.36 5.94 -13.83
N ALA A 86 12.06 7.25 -13.74
CA ALA A 86 10.69 7.75 -13.79
C ALA A 86 9.95 7.35 -15.08
N SER A 87 10.66 7.34 -16.20
CA SER A 87 10.10 6.89 -17.48
C SER A 87 9.75 5.39 -17.46
N HIS A 88 10.59 4.54 -16.86
CA HIS A 88 10.30 3.10 -16.70
C HIS A 88 9.13 2.84 -15.74
N LEU A 89 8.95 3.69 -14.72
CA LEU A 89 7.78 3.66 -13.83
C LEU A 89 6.50 4.23 -14.47
N GLY A 90 6.53 4.58 -15.76
CA GLY A 90 5.37 5.04 -16.51
C GLY A 90 4.95 6.48 -16.24
N LEU A 91 5.82 7.31 -15.66
CA LEU A 91 5.51 8.72 -15.42
C LEU A 91 5.53 9.49 -16.75
N CYS A 92 4.47 10.26 -16.99
CA CYS A 92 4.42 11.14 -18.15
C CYS A 92 5.38 12.34 -17.99
N GLY A 93 5.74 12.99 -19.10
CA GLY A 93 6.68 14.11 -19.11
C GLY A 93 6.30 15.26 -18.17
N MET A 94 5.00 15.52 -17.97
CA MET A 94 4.54 16.53 -17.02
C MET A 94 4.90 16.15 -15.57
N LYS A 95 4.69 14.89 -15.18
CA LYS A 95 5.08 14.40 -13.85
C LYS A 95 6.59 14.43 -13.65
N ILE A 96 7.37 14.04 -14.68
CA ILE A 96 8.83 14.11 -14.62
C ILE A 96 9.31 15.56 -14.42
N ARG A 97 8.72 16.53 -15.13
CA ARG A 97 9.04 17.97 -14.92
C ARG A 97 8.67 18.45 -13.53
N PHE A 98 7.57 17.97 -12.96
CA PHE A 98 7.18 18.28 -11.59
C PHE A 98 8.19 17.73 -10.57
N LEU A 99 8.71 16.51 -10.80
CA LEU A 99 9.74 15.93 -9.94
C LEU A 99 11.05 16.73 -9.95
N SER A 100 11.41 17.37 -11.08
CA SER A 100 12.56 18.28 -11.15
C SER A 100 12.51 19.44 -10.14
N CYS A 101 11.32 19.80 -9.67
CA CYS A 101 11.13 20.87 -8.70
C CYS A 101 11.29 20.40 -7.24
N GLN A 102 11.43 19.09 -7.00
CA GLN A 102 11.64 18.56 -5.66
C GLN A 102 13.06 18.85 -5.19
N ARG A 103 13.25 18.85 -3.87
CA ARG A 103 14.58 19.04 -3.25
C ARG A 103 15.60 17.99 -3.70
N SER A 104 15.13 16.77 -3.94
CA SER A 104 15.89 15.63 -4.44
C SER A 104 14.97 14.82 -5.36
N PRO A 105 15.05 15.02 -6.69
CA PRO A 105 14.27 14.26 -7.65
C PRO A 105 14.57 12.75 -7.57
N ALA A 106 15.81 12.36 -7.25
CA ALA A 106 16.15 10.95 -7.08
C ALA A 106 15.49 10.34 -5.84
N ALA A 107 15.46 11.04 -4.71
CA ALA A 107 14.75 10.55 -3.53
C ALA A 107 13.25 10.43 -3.80
N ALA A 108 12.64 11.45 -4.42
CA ALA A 108 11.21 11.46 -4.70
C ALA A 108 10.78 10.31 -5.61
N ILE A 109 11.60 9.92 -6.60
CA ILE A 109 11.27 8.78 -7.45
C ILE A 109 11.46 7.42 -6.75
N LEU A 110 12.43 7.31 -5.83
CA LEU A 110 12.62 6.11 -5.01
C LEU A 110 11.48 5.95 -4.00
N GLU A 111 11.05 7.03 -3.35
CA GLU A 111 9.86 7.03 -2.48
C GLU A 111 8.60 6.61 -3.24
N LEU A 112 8.39 7.15 -4.44
CA LEU A 112 7.27 6.76 -5.29
C LEU A 112 7.30 5.27 -5.68
N PHE A 113 8.50 4.71 -5.84
CA PHE A 113 8.66 3.27 -6.06
C PHE A 113 8.25 2.44 -4.83
N GLU A 114 8.62 2.88 -3.62
CA GLU A 114 8.19 2.27 -2.36
C GLU A 114 6.67 2.37 -2.15
N GLU A 115 6.07 3.51 -2.49
CA GLU A 115 4.62 3.75 -2.42
C GLU A 115 3.82 2.81 -3.34
N GLN A 116 4.40 2.46 -4.50
CA GLN A 116 3.84 1.46 -5.41
C GLN A 116 4.12 0.02 -4.97
N ASN A 117 4.72 -0.15 -3.79
CA ASN A 117 5.15 -1.42 -3.23
C ASN A 117 6.11 -2.21 -4.13
N GLY A 118 6.97 -1.51 -4.87
CA GLY A 118 7.96 -2.12 -5.76
C GLY A 118 8.98 -2.98 -5.00
N SER A 119 9.28 -4.18 -5.50
CA SER A 119 10.24 -5.08 -4.87
C SER A 119 11.69 -4.70 -5.18
N LEU A 120 12.62 -5.02 -4.28
CA LEU A 120 14.04 -4.75 -4.53
C LEU A 120 14.58 -5.47 -5.78
N GLN A 121 14.04 -6.64 -6.11
CA GLN A 121 14.36 -7.38 -7.34
C GLN A 121 13.90 -6.63 -8.59
N GLU A 122 12.71 -6.03 -8.54
CA GLU A 122 12.22 -5.19 -9.65
C GLU A 122 13.11 -3.97 -9.83
N LEU A 123 13.51 -3.30 -8.74
CA LEU A 123 14.41 -2.16 -8.83
C LEU A 123 15.77 -2.56 -9.45
N HIS A 124 16.32 -3.72 -9.06
CA HIS A 124 17.55 -4.26 -9.66
C HIS A 124 17.40 -4.50 -11.17
N TYR A 125 16.28 -5.10 -11.58
CA TYR A 125 15.96 -5.31 -12.98
C TYR A 125 15.88 -3.98 -13.75
N LEU A 126 15.17 -2.99 -13.21
CA LEU A 126 15.05 -1.64 -13.77
C LEU A 126 16.43 -0.96 -13.94
N MET A 127 17.30 -1.06 -12.92
CA MET A 127 18.66 -0.52 -12.99
C MET A 127 19.52 -1.20 -14.07
N THR A 128 19.29 -2.50 -14.28
CA THR A 128 20.01 -3.28 -15.30
C THR A 128 19.57 -2.88 -16.71
N ILE A 129 18.25 -2.80 -16.97
CA ILE A 129 17.74 -2.44 -18.32
C ILE A 129 18.02 -0.98 -18.71
N MET A 130 18.17 -0.09 -17.73
CA MET A 130 18.63 1.28 -18.00
C MET A 130 20.16 1.39 -18.11
N GLU A 131 20.90 0.30 -17.96
CA GLU A 131 22.37 0.26 -18.01
C GLU A 131 23.04 1.11 -16.92
N ARG A 132 22.39 1.28 -15.77
CA ARG A 132 22.95 1.96 -14.60
C ARG A 132 23.55 0.95 -13.63
N LEU A 133 24.67 0.37 -14.08
CA LEU A 133 25.27 -0.84 -13.50
C LEU A 133 25.85 -0.64 -12.10
N ASP A 134 26.24 0.57 -11.73
CA ASP A 134 26.64 0.92 -10.38
C ASP A 134 25.48 0.85 -9.38
N CYS A 135 24.30 1.34 -9.75
CA CYS A 135 23.07 1.14 -8.96
C CYS A 135 22.69 -0.35 -8.88
N ALA A 136 22.73 -1.07 -10.02
CA ALA A 136 22.42 -2.50 -10.05
C ALA A 136 23.38 -3.29 -9.14
N SER A 137 24.68 -2.98 -9.20
CA SER A 137 25.70 -3.61 -8.35
C SER A 137 25.46 -3.32 -6.85
N ALA A 138 25.09 -2.09 -6.49
CA ALA A 138 24.75 -1.75 -5.10
C ALA A 138 23.59 -2.61 -4.56
N ILE A 139 22.53 -2.76 -5.36
CA ILE A 139 21.38 -3.58 -5.00
C ILE A 139 21.76 -5.06 -4.91
N GLN A 140 22.51 -5.57 -5.89
CA GLN A 140 22.95 -6.96 -5.93
C GLN A 140 23.85 -7.30 -4.74
N ASN A 141 24.75 -6.40 -4.36
CA ASN A 141 25.59 -6.54 -3.18
C ASN A 141 24.74 -6.62 -1.91
N TYR A 142 23.73 -5.76 -1.77
CA TYR A 142 22.80 -5.82 -0.65
C TYR A 142 22.06 -7.17 -0.60
N LEU A 143 21.46 -7.60 -1.71
CA LEU A 143 20.74 -8.87 -1.80
C LEU A 143 21.64 -10.07 -1.44
N SER A 144 22.88 -10.09 -1.94
CA SER A 144 23.84 -11.16 -1.63
C SER A 144 24.34 -11.12 -0.18
N GLY A 145 24.47 -9.93 0.41
CA GLY A 145 24.88 -9.72 1.79
C GLY A 145 23.82 -10.17 2.81
N THR A 146 22.54 -9.98 2.51
CA THR A 146 21.42 -10.45 3.34
C THR A 146 21.40 -11.99 3.46
N HIS A 147 21.87 -12.71 2.45
CA HIS A 147 21.98 -14.19 2.50
C HIS A 147 23.18 -14.69 3.32
N SER A 148 24.16 -13.84 3.63
CA SER A 148 25.37 -14.24 4.37
C SER A 148 25.28 -14.01 5.89
N GLY A 149 24.19 -13.44 6.38
CA GLY A 149 23.99 -13.07 7.79
C GLY A 149 23.37 -14.14 8.69
N SER A 150 23.52 -15.43 8.40
CA SER A 150 23.11 -16.47 9.35
C SER A 150 24.09 -16.50 10.52
N PRO A 151 23.67 -16.27 11.78
CA PRO A 151 24.59 -16.32 12.91
C PRO A 151 25.08 -17.75 13.06
N ALA A 152 26.40 -17.94 12.95
CA ALA A 152 27.03 -19.21 13.25
C ALA A 152 26.63 -19.65 14.67
N PRO A 153 26.26 -20.93 14.90
CA PRO A 153 26.00 -21.39 16.25
C PRO A 153 27.31 -21.28 17.00
N VAL A 154 27.30 -20.52 18.09
CA VAL A 154 28.39 -20.46 19.06
C VAL A 154 28.60 -21.88 19.57
N ARG A 155 29.60 -22.56 19.00
CA ARG A 155 30.05 -23.86 19.48
C ARG A 155 30.89 -23.62 20.71
N GLY A 156 30.26 -23.75 21.88
CA GLY A 156 30.96 -23.89 23.15
C GLY A 156 31.77 -25.19 23.15
N GLY A 157 33.02 -25.09 23.60
CA GLY A 157 33.96 -26.18 23.83
C GLY A 157 35.21 -25.63 24.50
#